data_AF-A0A662JFZ4-F1
#
_entry.id   AF-A0A662JFZ4-F1
#
_cell.length_a   1.000
_cell.length_b   1.000
_cell.length_c   1.000
_cell.angle_alpha   90.00
_cell.angle_beta   90.00
_cell.angle_gamma   90.00
#
_symmetry.space_group_name_H-M   'P 1'
#
loop_
_entity.id
_entity.type
_entity.pdbx_description
1 polymer ?
#
loop_
_entity_poly.entity_id
_entity_poly.type
_entity_poly.pdbx_seq_one_letter_code
_entity_poly.pdbx_strand_id
1 'polypeptide(L)' 'MGMERPNVLLIVMDTQRADNLSCYGYHKPTTPNIDQIASEGAIFLNNIVPGVWTLPS' A
#
# COMPACT_ATOMS: atom_id res chain seq x y z
N MET A 1 -30.27 12.05 -11.28
CA MET A 1 -28.81 11.99 -11.46
C MET A 1 -28.34 10.74 -10.75
N GLY A 2 -27.91 9.70 -11.48
CA GLY A 2 -27.35 8.50 -10.84
C GLY A 2 -26.01 8.88 -10.22
N MET A 3 -25.72 8.42 -9.00
CA MET A 3 -24.38 8.60 -8.43
C MET A 3 -23.38 7.91 -9.36
N GLU A 4 -22.46 8.70 -9.90
CA GLU A 4 -21.31 8.14 -10.61
C GLU A 4 -20.52 7.25 -9.64
N ARG A 5 -20.21 6.05 -10.10
CA ARG A 5 -19.40 5.10 -9.32
C ARG A 5 -17.93 5.47 -9.51
N PRO A 6 -17.11 5.44 -8.45
CA PRO A 6 -15.69 5.71 -8.60
C PRO A 6 -15.02 4.58 -9.39
N ASN A 7 -13.99 4.94 -10.15
CA ASN A 7 -13.03 3.97 -10.66
C ASN A 7 -12.16 3.48 -9.49
N VAL A 8 -11.86 2.18 -9.45
CA VAL A 8 -11.02 1.57 -8.42
C VAL A 8 -9.80 0.94 -9.07
N LEU A 9 -8.61 1.34 -8.64
CA LEU A 9 -7.34 0.76 -9.07
C LEU A 9 -6.69 0.05 -7.87
N LEU A 10 -6.51 -1.26 -7.97
CA LEU A 10 -5.84 -2.07 -6.96
C LEU A 10 -4.42 -2.40 -7.44
N ILE A 11 -3.41 -1.88 -6.73
CA ILE A 11 -1.98 -2.14 -6.99
C ILE A 11 -1.47 -3.07 -5.90
N VAL A 12 -0.92 -4.22 -6.29
CA VAL A 12 -0.33 -5.20 -5.37
C VAL A 12 1.14 -5.40 -5.75
N MET A 13 2.01 -5.46 -4.75
CA MET A 13 3.43 -5.75 -4.93
C MET A 13 3.74 -7.13 -4.33
N ASP A 14 4.41 -7.98 -5.11
CA ASP A 14 4.79 -9.31 -4.64
C ASP A 14 6.04 -9.22 -3.73
N THR A 15 6.01 -9.94 -2.61
CA THR A 15 7.11 -10.04 -1.61
C THR A 15 7.60 -8.73 -0.99
N GLN A 16 6.89 -7.61 -1.17
CA GLN A 16 7.30 -6.31 -0.64
C GLN A 16 7.05 -6.23 0.88
N ARG A 17 8.10 -5.91 1.65
CA ARG A 17 8.01 -5.74 3.11
C ARG A 17 7.73 -4.30 3.48
N ALA A 18 6.79 -4.08 4.41
CA ALA A 18 6.39 -2.74 4.85
C ALA A 18 7.58 -1.86 5.28
N ASP A 19 8.56 -2.44 5.97
CA ASP A 19 9.78 -1.75 6.45
C ASP A 19 10.74 -1.28 5.32
N ASN A 20 10.48 -1.64 4.06
CA ASN A 20 11.21 -1.12 2.89
C ASN A 20 10.59 0.16 2.28
N LEU A 21 9.50 0.69 2.85
CA LEU A 21 8.83 1.91 2.37
C LEU A 21 9.14 3.10 3.30
N SER A 22 9.46 4.27 2.74
CA SER A 22 9.78 5.46 3.53
C SER A 22 8.59 5.95 4.35
N CYS A 23 7.35 5.85 3.85
CA CYS A 23 6.14 6.12 4.63
C CYS A 23 5.92 5.19 5.85
N TYR A 24 6.63 4.06 5.93
CA TYR A 24 6.68 3.18 7.12
C TYR A 24 7.97 3.33 7.94
N GLY A 25 8.82 4.30 7.62
CA GLY A 25 10.04 4.62 8.37
C GLY A 25 11.35 4.11 7.74
N TYR A 26 11.34 3.63 6.49
CA TYR A 26 12.58 3.28 5.81
C TYR A 26 13.46 4.53 5.61
N HIS A 27 14.74 4.41 5.97
CA HIS A 27 15.67 5.54 6.04
C HIS A 27 16.05 6.17 4.70
N LYS A 28 15.87 5.46 3.57
CA LYS A 28 16.16 6.00 2.23
C LYS A 28 14.85 6.42 1.55
N PRO A 29 14.83 7.56 0.84
CA PRO A 29 13.65 8.02 0.09
C PRO A 29 13.50 7.26 -1.23
N THR A 30 13.34 5.94 -1.16
CA THR A 30 13.26 5.08 -2.35
C THR A 30 11.85 4.96 -2.93
N THR A 31 10.83 5.47 -2.22
CA THR A 31 9.41 5.31 -2.61
C THR A 31 8.62 6.62 -2.66
N PRO A 32 9.13 7.70 -3.31
CA PRO A 32 8.50 9.02 -3.26
C PRO A 32 7.06 9.05 -3.80
N ASN A 33 6.74 8.25 -4.83
CA ASN A 33 5.37 8.18 -5.36
C ASN A 33 4.39 7.48 -4.39
N ILE A 34 4.86 6.48 -3.64
CA ILE A 34 4.05 5.80 -2.63
C ILE A 34 3.87 6.73 -1.43
N ASP A 35 4.91 7.48 -1.06
CA ASP A 35 4.85 8.46 0.03
C ASP A 35 3.84 9.57 -0.27
N GLN A 36 3.76 10.03 -1.52
CA GLN A 36 2.74 11.01 -1.94
C GLN A 36 1.33 10.45 -1.72
N ILE A 37 1.04 9.24 -2.21
CA ILE A 37 -0.27 8.59 -2.01
C ILE A 37 -0.58 8.42 -0.51
N ALA A 38 0.42 8.01 0.27
CA ALA A 38 0.28 7.84 1.71
C ALA A 38 -0.04 9.16 2.44
N SER A 39 0.49 10.29 1.96
CA SER A 39 0.25 11.63 2.51
C SER A 39 -1.15 12.19 2.21
N GLU A 40 -1.75 11.76 1.10
CA GLU A 40 -3.08 12.18 0.65
C GLU A 40 -4.20 11.22 1.14
N GLY A 41 -3.81 10.05 1.67
CA GLY A 41 -4.70 8.97 2.04
C GLY A 41 -4.54 8.49 3.49
N ALA A 42 -4.61 7.17 3.68
CA ALA A 42 -4.50 6.52 4.98
C ALA A 42 -3.44 5.42 4.95
N ILE A 43 -2.70 5.29 6.05
CA ILE A 43 -1.70 4.24 6.26
C ILE A 43 -2.24 3.27 7.30
N PHE A 44 -2.26 1.98 6.97
CA PHE A 44 -2.65 0.91 7.89
C PHE A 44 -1.42 0.32 8.56
N LEU A 45 -1.15 0.72 9.81
CA LEU A 45 0.04 0.28 10.55
C LEU A 45 -0.02 -1.20 10.99
N ASN A 46 -1.22 -1.79 11.04
CA ASN A 46 -1.47 -3.17 11.45
C ASN A 46 -2.20 -3.96 10.35
N ASN A 47 -1.61 -4.02 9.14
CA ASN A 47 -2.15 -4.78 8.01
C ASN A 47 -1.55 -6.20 7.95
N ILE A 48 -2.34 -7.22 8.28
CA ILE A 48 -1.90 -8.62 8.38
C ILE A 48 -2.53 -9.47 7.28
N VAL A 49 -1.70 -10.20 6.55
CA VAL A 49 -2.14 -11.11 5.47
C VAL A 49 -2.71 -12.43 6.02
N PRO A 50 -3.64 -13.08 5.30
CA PRO A 50 -4.22 -14.36 5.74
C PRO A 50 -3.27 -15.56 5.63
N GLY A 51 -2.18 -15.48 4.85
CA GLY A 51 -1.20 -16.55 4.69
C GLY A 51 0.19 -16.05 4.32
N VAL A 52 1.23 -16.83 4.61
CA VAL A 52 2.64 -16.41 4.47
C VAL A 52 3.27 -16.74 3.12
N TRP A 53 2.51 -17.29 2.17
CA TRP A 53 2.95 -17.60 0.81
C TRP A 53 1.92 -17.13 -0.22
N THR A 54 2.31 -17.08 -1.50
CA THR A 54 1.55 -16.37 -2.54
C THR A 54 0.11 -16.86 -2.76
N LEU A 55 -0.15 -18.16 -2.68
CA LEU A 55 -1.49 -18.72 -2.97
C LEU A 55 -2.58 -18.39 -1.93
N PRO A 56 -2.34 -18.49 -0.61
CA PRO A 56 -3.31 -18.14 0.43
C PRO A 56 -3.24 -16.68 0.87
N SER A 57 -2.32 -15.88 0.30
CA SER A 57 -2.18 -14.45 0.62
C SER A 57 -3.20 -13.58 -0.08
#